data_AF-A0A496ZCN6-F1
#
_entry.id   AF-A0A496ZCN6-F1
#
_cell.length_a   1.000
_cell.length_b   1.000
_cell.length_c   1.000
_cell.angle_alpha   90.00
_cell.angle_beta   90.00
_cell.angle_gamma   90.00
#
_symmetry.space_group_name_H-M   'P 1'
#
loop_
_entity.id
_entity.type
_entity.pdbx_description
1 polymer ?
#
loop_
_entity_poly.entity_id
_entity_poly.type
_entity_poly.pdbx_seq_one_letter_code
_entity_poly.pdbx_strand_id
1 'polypeptide(L)'
;MISSGCNPSKDILELQQINACLVDKIAEKERFYESEIKILKEQIRLLQNKLFGRKSEKIESTSDECQLLLFDEVAEDKSQDIDPEDTIDVPGHKRRKRGRKPLPADLPRIEIVHDLSDEEKICFCGCRKMGRKNWLFAGNPEGARASAALFSLVETAKANGLEPYRYLRYLFEKLPMAETTEDYKSLLPQNVSPDQLKLNA
;
A
#
# COMPACT_ATOMS: atom_id res chain seq x y z
N MET A 1 63.12 -40.09 -34.24
CA MET A 1 63.00 -38.76 -33.60
C MET A 1 61.82 -38.82 -32.66
N ILE A 2 62.14 -38.66 -31.38
CA ILE A 2 61.34 -38.49 -30.15
C ILE A 2 59.82 -38.61 -30.29
N SER A 3 59.32 -39.69 -29.70
CA SER A 3 57.97 -39.92 -29.20
C SER A 3 57.41 -38.71 -28.44
N SER A 4 56.37 -38.07 -28.96
CA SER A 4 55.59 -37.05 -28.24
C SER A 4 54.28 -37.69 -27.78
N GLY A 5 54.36 -38.42 -26.67
CA GLY A 5 53.22 -39.12 -26.08
C GLY A 5 52.29 -38.18 -25.34
N CYS A 6 51.05 -38.07 -25.80
CA CYS A 6 49.93 -37.71 -24.92
C CYS A 6 49.81 -38.82 -23.88
N ASN A 7 50.03 -38.49 -22.61
CA ASN A 7 49.72 -39.38 -21.49
C ASN A 7 48.28 -39.08 -21.05
N PRO A 8 47.29 -39.91 -21.46
CA PRO A 8 45.87 -39.61 -21.22
C PRO A 8 45.52 -39.51 -19.73
N SER A 9 46.29 -40.17 -18.86
CA SER A 9 46.14 -40.07 -17.40
C SER A 9 46.56 -38.71 -16.82
N LYS A 10 47.51 -38.01 -17.45
CA LYS A 10 47.96 -36.67 -17.04
C LYS A 10 46.92 -35.62 -17.43
N ASP A 11 46.37 -35.74 -18.63
CA ASP A 11 45.31 -34.87 -19.15
C ASP A 11 44.01 -35.02 -18.35
N ILE A 12 43.66 -36.25 -17.94
CA ILE A 12 42.50 -36.49 -17.05
C ILE A 12 42.68 -35.84 -15.67
N LEU A 13 43.89 -35.90 -15.10
CA LEU A 13 44.17 -35.30 -13.80
C LEU A 13 44.12 -33.77 -13.85
N GLU A 14 44.63 -33.16 -14.93
CA GLU A 14 44.52 -31.71 -15.16
C GLU A 14 43.06 -31.27 -15.33
N LEU A 15 42.25 -32.03 -16.08
CA LEU A 15 40.81 -31.77 -16.21
C LEU A 15 40.07 -31.89 -14.88
N GLN A 16 40.43 -32.87 -14.04
CA GLN A 16 39.88 -33.01 -12.69
C GLN A 16 40.25 -31.82 -11.79
N GLN A 17 41.48 -31.32 -11.89
CA GLN A 17 41.93 -30.12 -11.16
C GLN A 17 41.22 -28.85 -11.63
N ILE A 18 41.02 -28.69 -12.94
CA ILE A 18 40.27 -27.55 -13.49
C ILE A 18 38.81 -27.59 -13.03
N ASN A 19 38.16 -28.76 -13.09
CA ASN A 19 36.79 -28.91 -12.63
C ASN A 19 36.64 -28.62 -11.13
N ALA A 20 37.58 -29.08 -10.30
CA ALA A 20 37.60 -28.73 -8.87
C ALA A 20 37.71 -27.22 -8.66
N CYS A 21 38.65 -26.55 -9.34
CA CYS A 21 38.82 -25.10 -9.28
C CYS A 21 37.58 -24.33 -9.78
N LEU A 22 36.89 -24.84 -10.79
CA LEU A 22 35.63 -24.25 -11.27
C LEU A 22 34.50 -24.41 -10.26
N VAL A 23 34.39 -25.57 -9.61
CA VAL A 23 33.40 -25.81 -8.54
C VAL A 23 33.64 -24.88 -7.36
N ASP A 24 34.89 -24.70 -6.93
CA ASP A 24 35.23 -23.78 -5.84
C ASP A 24 34.84 -22.33 -6.18
N LYS A 25 35.14 -21.87 -7.40
CA LYS A 25 34.74 -20.54 -7.88
C LYS A 25 33.23 -20.36 -7.98
N ILE A 26 32.50 -21.42 -8.34
CA ILE A 26 31.03 -21.40 -8.36
C ILE A 26 30.52 -21.28 -6.93
N ALA A 27 31.03 -22.09 -6.01
CA ALA A 27 30.64 -22.06 -4.59
C ALA A 27 30.97 -20.72 -3.90
N GLU A 28 32.07 -20.06 -4.28
CA GLU A 28 32.37 -18.69 -3.82
C GLU A 28 31.34 -17.67 -4.33
N LYS A 29 30.96 -17.74 -5.61
CA LYS A 29 29.94 -16.86 -6.18
C LYS A 29 28.56 -17.12 -5.62
N GLU A 30 28.19 -18.38 -5.38
CA GLU A 30 26.93 -18.74 -4.73
C GLU A 30 26.86 -18.11 -3.34
N ARG A 31 27.92 -18.26 -2.53
CA ARG A 31 28.01 -17.60 -1.22
C ARG A 31 27.90 -16.08 -1.31
N PHE A 32 28.52 -15.47 -2.32
CA PHE A 32 28.43 -14.02 -2.56
C PHE A 32 27.00 -13.60 -2.88
N TYR A 33 26.35 -14.22 -3.86
CA TYR A 33 24.98 -13.89 -4.25
C TYR A 33 23.97 -14.18 -3.14
N GLU A 34 24.17 -15.26 -2.37
CA GLU A 34 23.33 -15.55 -1.20
C GLU A 34 23.41 -14.44 -0.15
N SER A 35 24.63 -13.94 0.11
CA SER A 35 24.84 -12.81 1.03
C SER A 35 24.17 -11.52 0.54
N GLU A 36 24.27 -11.25 -0.77
CA GLU A 36 23.68 -10.07 -1.40
C GLU A 36 22.15 -10.16 -1.40
N ILE A 37 21.58 -11.32 -1.75
CA ILE A 37 20.15 -11.59 -1.68
C ILE A 37 19.63 -11.38 -0.26
N LYS A 38 20.38 -11.80 0.77
CA LYS A 38 20.00 -11.61 2.17
C LYS A 38 19.92 -10.13 2.52
N ILE A 39 20.92 -9.34 2.14
CA ILE A 39 20.96 -7.89 2.37
C ILE A 39 19.81 -7.19 1.63
N LEU A 40 19.64 -7.47 0.34
CA LEU A 40 18.59 -6.88 -0.47
C LEU A 40 17.18 -7.20 0.06
N LYS A 41 16.96 -8.44 0.51
CA LYS A 41 15.69 -8.83 1.14
C LYS A 41 15.42 -8.05 2.42
N GLU A 42 16.44 -7.84 3.25
CA GLU A 42 16.28 -7.04 4.48
C GLU A 42 16.02 -5.56 4.17
N GLN A 43 16.69 -5.00 3.16
CA GLN A 43 16.40 -3.64 2.68
C GLN A 43 14.95 -3.50 2.19
N ILE A 44 14.46 -4.48 1.40
CA ILE A 44 13.06 -4.50 0.94
C ILE A 44 12.12 -4.57 2.13
N ARG A 45 12.40 -5.43 3.12
CA ARG A 45 11.59 -5.53 4.34
C ARG A 45 11.50 -4.18 5.06
N LEU A 46 12.63 -3.48 5.22
CA LEU A 46 12.68 -2.17 5.85
C LEU A 46 11.88 -1.12 5.06
N LEU A 47 12.03 -1.08 3.73
CA LEU A 47 11.27 -0.16 2.87
C LEU A 47 9.76 -0.45 2.89
N GLN A 48 9.37 -1.72 2.84
CA GLN A 48 7.98 -2.13 2.95
C GLN A 48 7.39 -1.73 4.31
N ASN A 49 8.14 -1.88 5.40
CA ASN A 49 7.71 -1.41 6.72
C ASN A 49 7.58 0.13 6.77
N LYS A 50 8.49 0.90 6.15
CA LYS A 50 8.36 2.36 6.07
C LYS A 50 7.11 2.80 5.29
N LEU A 51 6.86 2.18 4.14
CA LEU A 51 5.74 2.53 3.26
C LEU A 51 4.40 2.03 3.78
N PHE A 52 4.33 0.77 4.19
CA PHE A 52 3.08 0.04 4.47
C PHE A 52 2.96 -0.47 5.92
N GLY A 53 3.99 -0.30 6.75
CA GLY A 53 3.96 -0.70 8.16
C GLY A 53 2.94 0.09 8.99
N ARG A 54 2.58 -0.47 10.15
CA ARG A 54 1.68 0.18 11.10
C ARG A 54 2.27 1.55 11.48
N LYS A 55 1.44 2.59 11.59
CA LYS A 55 1.90 3.96 11.91
C LYS A 55 2.75 4.05 13.20
N SER A 56 2.59 3.12 14.15
CA SER A 56 3.40 3.03 15.37
C SER A 56 4.77 2.35 15.20
N GLU A 57 5.01 1.73 14.05
CA GLU A 57 6.26 1.04 13.68
C GLU A 57 6.99 1.78 12.54
N LYS A 58 6.36 2.80 11.94
CA LYS A 58 7.02 3.70 10.99
C LYS A 58 8.01 4.57 11.77
N ILE A 59 9.29 4.26 11.62
CA ILE A 59 10.37 5.15 12.05
C ILE A 59 10.29 6.37 11.13
N GLU A 60 9.85 7.51 11.65
CA GLU A 60 9.86 8.78 10.92
C GLU A 60 11.31 9.11 10.53
N SER A 61 11.51 9.51 9.28
CA SER A 61 12.79 9.93 8.72
C SER A 61 13.18 11.32 9.25
N THR A 62 13.14 11.52 10.56
CA THR A 62 13.66 12.70 11.23
C THR A 62 15.07 12.39 11.69
N SER A 63 16.03 12.70 10.82
CA SER A 63 17.41 13.11 11.14
C SER A 63 18.30 12.28 12.09
N ASP A 64 17.90 11.08 12.52
CA ASP A 64 18.70 10.21 13.40
C ASP A 64 19.04 8.87 12.72
N GLU A 65 19.60 8.93 11.50
CA GLU A 65 20.22 7.76 10.85
C GLU A 65 21.42 7.20 11.66
N CYS A 66 21.86 7.88 12.72
CA CYS A 66 22.99 7.46 13.55
C CYS A 66 22.66 6.46 14.66
N GLN A 67 21.40 6.11 14.95
CA GLN A 67 21.10 5.22 16.09
C GLN A 67 21.22 3.71 15.77
N LEU A 68 21.38 3.33 14.50
CA LEU A 68 21.57 1.93 14.09
C LEU A 68 22.95 1.38 14.41
N LEU A 69 23.95 2.25 14.58
CA LEU A 69 25.33 1.86 14.93
C LEU A 69 25.58 1.75 16.44
N LEU A 70 24.56 2.01 17.27
CA LEU A 70 24.71 2.04 18.73
C LEU A 70 24.90 0.64 19.36
N PHE A 71 24.63 -0.44 18.61
CA PHE A 71 24.68 -1.81 19.12
C PHE A 71 25.63 -2.75 18.34
N ASP A 72 26.47 -2.21 17.46
CA ASP A 72 27.44 -3.01 16.68
C ASP A 72 28.81 -3.16 17.39
N GLU A 73 28.99 -2.61 18.59
CA GLU A 73 30.14 -2.95 19.41
C GLU A 73 29.95 -4.36 20.00
N VAL A 74 30.70 -5.33 19.46
CA VAL A 74 30.95 -6.63 20.09
C VAL A 74 31.58 -6.36 21.46
N ALA A 75 30.74 -6.29 22.49
CA ALA A 75 31.20 -6.58 23.84
C ALA A 75 31.50 -8.09 23.87
N GLU A 76 32.74 -8.45 24.19
CA GLU A 76 33.08 -9.80 24.62
C GLU A 76 32.25 -10.11 25.88
N ASP A 77 31.05 -10.67 25.69
CA ASP A 77 30.26 -11.18 26.80
C ASP A 77 31.03 -12.37 27.39
N LYS A 78 31.71 -12.09 28.51
CA LYS A 78 31.86 -13.07 29.57
C LYS A 78 30.44 -13.46 29.96
N SER A 79 29.97 -14.59 29.43
CA SER A 79 28.77 -15.26 29.89
C SER A 79 28.90 -15.50 31.39
N GLN A 80 28.40 -14.57 32.19
CA GLN A 80 28.07 -14.81 33.57
C GLN A 80 26.70 -15.48 33.54
N ASP A 81 26.68 -16.73 33.99
CA ASP A 81 25.45 -17.50 34.15
C ASP A 81 24.47 -16.67 35.00
N ILE A 82 23.35 -16.26 34.39
CA ILE A 82 22.30 -15.52 35.07
C ILE A 82 21.52 -16.54 35.91
N ASP A 83 21.63 -16.43 37.24
CA ASP A 83 20.87 -17.26 38.19
C ASP A 83 19.35 -17.09 37.91
N PRO A 84 18.56 -18.18 37.91
CA PRO A 84 17.13 -18.14 37.59
C PRO A 84 16.27 -17.39 38.63
N GLU A 85 16.87 -16.93 39.73
CA GLU A 85 16.18 -16.18 40.78
C GLU A 85 16.01 -14.69 40.45
N ASP A 86 16.76 -14.16 39.48
CA ASP A 86 16.69 -12.74 39.06
C ASP A 86 15.61 -12.50 37.98
N THR A 87 14.45 -13.14 38.13
CA THR A 87 13.27 -12.80 37.31
C THR A 87 12.57 -11.58 37.92
N ILE A 88 12.80 -10.41 37.33
CA ILE A 88 12.07 -9.19 37.71
C ILE A 88 10.67 -9.25 37.08
N ASP A 89 9.65 -9.39 37.92
CA ASP A 89 8.24 -9.34 37.50
C ASP A 89 7.89 -7.91 37.06
N VAL A 90 7.90 -7.67 35.74
CA VAL A 90 7.56 -6.35 35.18
C VAL A 90 6.04 -6.21 35.13
N PRO A 91 5.43 -5.28 35.89
CA PRO A 91 3.98 -5.13 35.92
C PRO A 91 3.46 -4.68 34.55
N GLY A 92 2.45 -5.40 34.05
CA GLY A 92 1.84 -5.12 32.75
C GLY A 92 1.34 -3.67 32.61
N HIS A 93 1.87 -2.94 31.63
CA HIS A 93 1.43 -1.57 31.33
C HIS A 93 0.01 -1.55 30.75
N LYS A 94 -0.95 -0.97 31.49
CA LYS A 94 -2.28 -0.68 30.95
C LYS A 94 -2.24 0.56 30.06
N ARG A 95 -2.36 0.37 28.74
CA ARG A 95 -2.51 1.45 27.78
C ARG A 95 -3.91 2.08 27.92
N ARG A 96 -3.97 3.37 28.24
CA ARG A 96 -5.24 4.12 28.20
C ARG A 96 -5.73 4.18 26.75
N LYS A 97 -7.00 3.83 26.51
CA LYS A 97 -7.64 4.09 25.20
C LYS A 97 -7.56 5.60 24.95
N ARG A 98 -6.78 6.02 23.95
CA ARG A 98 -6.77 7.41 23.47
C ARG A 98 -8.08 7.68 22.73
N GLY A 99 -9.16 7.87 23.48
CA GLY A 99 -10.37 8.51 22.98
C GLY A 99 -10.18 10.02 22.96
N ARG A 100 -10.84 10.71 22.05
CA ARG A 100 -10.98 12.18 22.16
C ARG A 100 -11.56 12.48 23.54
N LYS A 101 -11.01 13.46 24.25
CA LYS A 101 -11.64 13.95 25.49
C LYS A 101 -13.09 14.32 25.14
N PRO A 102 -14.09 13.85 25.89
CA PRO A 102 -15.45 14.30 25.65
C PRO A 102 -15.45 15.83 25.69
N LEU A 103 -16.07 16.46 24.70
CA LEU A 103 -16.23 17.91 24.69
C LEU A 103 -16.81 18.32 26.06
N PRO A 104 -16.26 19.37 26.70
CA PRO A 104 -16.71 19.80 28.02
C PRO A 104 -18.23 20.02 28.03
N ALA A 105 -18.87 19.70 29.15
CA ALA A 105 -20.33 19.77 29.29
C ALA A 105 -20.87 21.20 29.11
N ASP A 106 -20.01 22.21 29.31
CA ASP A 106 -20.35 23.63 29.22
C ASP A 106 -20.42 24.15 27.77
N LEU A 107 -19.97 23.36 26.79
CA LEU A 107 -20.16 23.71 25.38
C LEU A 107 -21.60 23.36 24.97
N PRO A 108 -22.41 24.33 24.51
CA PRO A 108 -23.77 24.06 24.09
C PRO A 108 -23.77 23.12 22.88
N ARG A 109 -24.36 21.94 23.05
CA ARG A 109 -24.64 21.01 21.93
C ARG A 109 -25.88 21.51 21.20
N ILE A 110 -25.69 22.15 20.06
CA ILE A 110 -26.79 22.55 19.18
C ILE A 110 -26.94 21.47 18.12
N GLU A 111 -27.98 20.65 18.25
CA GLU A 111 -28.38 19.70 17.19
C GLU A 111 -29.15 20.47 16.11
N ILE A 112 -28.47 20.78 15.01
CA ILE A 112 -29.11 21.38 13.84
C ILE A 112 -29.55 20.23 12.92
N VAL A 113 -30.80 19.81 13.06
CA VAL A 113 -31.41 18.83 12.15
C VAL A 113 -31.85 19.58 10.89
N HIS A 114 -31.08 19.45 9.82
CA HIS A 114 -31.47 19.94 8.50
C HIS A 114 -32.41 18.93 7.82
N ASP A 115 -33.71 19.07 8.04
CA ASP A 115 -34.73 18.32 7.32
C ASP A 115 -35.38 19.18 6.23
N LEU A 116 -35.58 18.58 5.05
CA LEU A 116 -36.45 19.13 4.02
C LEU A 116 -37.91 19.06 4.52
N SER A 117 -38.77 19.95 4.02
CA SER A 117 -40.20 19.87 4.33
C SER A 117 -40.80 18.57 3.75
N ASP A 118 -41.94 18.12 4.26
CA ASP A 118 -42.59 16.90 3.74
C ASP A 118 -43.04 17.03 2.28
N GLU A 119 -43.28 18.26 1.84
CA GLU A 119 -43.65 18.62 0.47
C GLU A 119 -42.43 18.46 -0.48
N GLU A 120 -41.23 18.85 -0.03
CA GLU A 120 -39.97 18.72 -0.78
C GLU A 120 -39.42 17.28 -0.86
N LYS A 121 -39.98 16.36 -0.05
CA LYS A 121 -39.66 14.92 -0.06
C LYS A 121 -40.38 14.17 -1.18
N ILE A 122 -41.25 14.84 -1.92
CA ILE A 122 -42.03 14.27 -3.02
C ILE A 122 -41.37 14.71 -4.33
N CYS A 123 -40.94 13.73 -5.13
CA CYS A 123 -40.49 14.00 -6.50
C CYS A 123 -41.71 14.21 -7.41
N PHE A 124 -41.56 14.96 -8.50
CA PHE A 124 -42.59 15.18 -9.52
C PHE A 124 -43.24 13.88 -10.06
N CYS A 125 -42.54 12.74 -9.99
CA CYS A 125 -43.07 11.42 -10.37
C CYS A 125 -43.90 10.70 -9.29
N GLY A 126 -44.19 11.33 -8.15
CA GLY A 126 -45.02 10.75 -7.07
C GLY A 126 -44.32 9.71 -6.19
N CYS A 127 -43.04 9.37 -6.47
CA CYS A 127 -42.27 8.47 -5.63
C CYS A 127 -41.79 9.19 -4.37
N ARG A 128 -42.16 8.68 -3.19
CA ARG A 128 -41.59 9.10 -1.90
C ARG A 128 -40.11 8.73 -1.88
N LYS A 129 -39.22 9.70 -1.61
CA LYS A 129 -37.75 9.50 -1.58
C LYS A 129 -37.35 8.49 -0.48
N MET A 130 -37.41 7.20 -0.77
CA MET A 130 -37.02 6.11 0.16
C MET A 130 -35.50 6.06 0.44
N GLY A 131 -34.69 6.78 -0.34
CA GLY A 131 -33.23 6.73 -0.23
C GLY A 131 -32.63 7.29 1.08
N ARG A 132 -33.35 8.11 1.86
CA ARG A 132 -32.76 8.74 3.07
C ARG A 132 -32.47 7.76 4.20
N LYS A 133 -33.17 6.62 4.31
CA LYS A 133 -32.79 5.56 5.27
C LYS A 133 -31.51 4.82 4.86
N ASN A 134 -31.15 4.83 3.57
CA ASN A 134 -29.96 4.17 3.03
C ASN A 134 -28.74 5.11 2.92
N TRP A 135 -28.94 6.43 3.06
CA TRP A 135 -27.90 7.46 2.97
C TRP A 135 -27.45 7.98 4.35
N LEU A 136 -27.74 7.21 5.41
CA LEU A 136 -27.30 7.48 6.78
C LEU A 136 -25.77 7.53 6.96
N PHE A 137 -25.00 7.19 5.91
CA PHE A 137 -23.56 7.00 5.95
C PHE A 137 -22.74 8.20 5.47
N ALA A 138 -23.37 9.29 5.03
CA ALA A 138 -22.65 10.55 4.84
C ALA A 138 -22.42 11.21 6.21
N GLY A 139 -21.57 10.59 7.04
CA GLY A 139 -21.28 11.03 8.41
C GLY A 139 -20.56 12.38 8.51
N ASN A 140 -20.22 13.00 7.37
CA ASN A 140 -19.65 14.33 7.26
C ASN A 140 -20.10 15.03 5.95
N PRO A 141 -20.12 16.37 5.89
CA PRO A 141 -20.60 17.13 4.73
C PRO A 141 -19.73 16.95 3.47
N GLU A 142 -18.43 16.67 3.62
CA GLU A 142 -17.53 16.42 2.50
C GLU A 142 -17.85 15.13 1.77
N GLY A 143 -18.13 14.06 2.52
CA GLY A 143 -18.57 12.77 2.00
C GLY A 143 -19.93 12.88 1.30
N ALA A 144 -20.86 13.64 1.88
CA ALA A 144 -22.13 13.94 1.22
C ALA A 144 -21.92 14.62 -0.14
N ARG A 145 -21.01 15.60 -0.20
CA ARG A 145 -20.67 16.34 -1.42
C ARG A 145 -20.01 15.44 -2.47
N ALA A 146 -19.06 14.61 -2.07
CA ALA A 146 -18.38 13.66 -2.97
C ALA A 146 -19.35 12.63 -3.55
N SER A 147 -20.22 12.06 -2.71
CA SER A 147 -21.27 11.14 -3.17
C SER A 147 -22.24 11.84 -4.11
N ALA A 148 -22.70 13.05 -3.78
CA ALA A 148 -23.58 13.83 -4.66
C ALA A 148 -22.95 14.07 -6.04
N ALA A 149 -21.67 14.46 -6.09
CA ALA A 149 -20.95 14.66 -7.34
C ALA A 149 -20.88 13.37 -8.19
N LEU A 150 -20.58 12.23 -7.56
CA LEU A 150 -20.54 10.93 -8.25
C LEU A 150 -21.91 10.53 -8.81
N PHE A 151 -22.97 10.65 -8.00
CA PHE A 151 -24.32 10.30 -8.45
C PHE A 151 -24.83 11.26 -9.54
N SER A 152 -24.56 12.57 -9.42
CA SER A 152 -24.86 13.53 -10.48
C SER A 152 -24.16 13.16 -11.79
N LEU A 153 -22.90 12.73 -11.74
CA LEU A 153 -22.16 12.28 -12.91
C LEU A 153 -22.77 11.02 -13.53
N VAL A 154 -23.15 10.04 -12.70
CA VAL A 154 -23.82 8.81 -13.15
C VAL A 154 -25.17 9.11 -13.79
N GLU A 155 -26.00 9.95 -13.19
CA GLU A 155 -27.28 10.35 -13.76
C GLU A 155 -27.09 11.15 -15.07
N THR A 156 -26.06 12.00 -15.15
CA THR A 156 -25.70 12.68 -16.40
C THR A 156 -25.28 11.68 -17.48
N ALA A 157 -24.52 10.64 -17.15
CA ALA A 157 -24.15 9.59 -18.10
C ALA A 157 -25.36 8.81 -18.61
N LYS A 158 -26.29 8.44 -17.72
CA LYS A 158 -27.55 7.80 -18.12
C LYS A 158 -28.38 8.69 -19.03
N ALA A 159 -28.46 10.00 -18.73
CA ALA A 159 -29.18 10.97 -19.55
C ALA A 159 -28.59 11.10 -20.97
N ASN A 160 -27.29 10.86 -21.14
CA ASN A 160 -26.62 10.79 -22.45
C ASN A 160 -26.67 9.39 -23.09
N GLY A 161 -27.44 8.46 -22.52
CA GLY A 161 -27.58 7.10 -23.05
C GLY A 161 -26.36 6.20 -22.84
N LEU A 162 -25.43 6.57 -21.97
CA LEU A 162 -24.25 5.78 -21.64
C LEU A 162 -24.56 4.79 -20.52
N GLU A 163 -24.00 3.59 -20.62
CA GLU A 163 -24.04 2.61 -19.53
C GLU A 163 -23.08 3.06 -18.40
N PRO A 164 -23.57 3.30 -17.17
CA PRO A 164 -22.77 3.93 -16.11
C PRO A 164 -21.49 3.21 -15.76
N TYR A 165 -21.51 1.88 -15.70
CA TYR A 165 -20.33 1.11 -15.30
C TYR A 165 -19.21 1.22 -16.34
N ARG A 166 -19.54 1.09 -17.63
CA ARG A 166 -18.60 1.25 -18.75
C ARG A 166 -18.04 2.66 -18.82
N TYR A 167 -18.89 3.67 -18.64
CA TYR A 167 -18.44 5.07 -18.61
C TYR A 167 -17.47 5.34 -17.47
N LEU A 168 -17.78 4.91 -16.24
CA LEU A 168 -16.90 5.12 -15.09
C LEU A 168 -15.56 4.39 -15.25
N ARG A 169 -15.56 3.18 -15.81
CA ARG A 169 -14.33 2.45 -16.11
C ARG A 169 -13.46 3.21 -17.12
N TYR A 170 -14.06 3.65 -18.23
CA TYR A 170 -13.38 4.46 -19.25
C TYR A 170 -12.82 5.76 -18.65
N LEU A 171 -13.63 6.44 -17.83
CA LEU A 171 -13.26 7.67 -17.15
C LEU A 171 -12.03 7.46 -16.26
N PHE A 172 -12.01 6.43 -15.41
CA PHE A 172 -10.88 6.16 -14.52
C PHE A 172 -9.62 5.66 -15.24
N GLU A 173 -9.76 5.03 -16.41
CA GLU A 173 -8.63 4.60 -17.23
C GLU A 173 -7.96 5.79 -17.94
N LYS A 174 -8.75 6.77 -18.40
CA LYS A 174 -8.27 7.95 -19.13
C LYS A 174 -7.92 9.14 -18.24
N LEU A 175 -8.50 9.24 -17.04
CA LEU A 175 -8.24 10.34 -16.10
C LEU A 175 -6.74 10.57 -15.82
N PRO A 176 -5.92 9.53 -15.58
CA PRO A 176 -4.50 9.69 -15.31
C PRO A 176 -3.70 10.22 -16.51
N MET A 177 -4.25 10.10 -17.73
CA MET A 177 -3.62 10.58 -18.96
C MET A 177 -4.04 12.02 -19.32
N ALA A 178 -4.99 12.60 -18.59
CA ALA A 178 -5.50 13.94 -18.84
C ALA A 178 -4.69 14.99 -18.07
N GLU A 179 -4.03 15.88 -18.79
CA GLU A 179 -3.22 16.96 -18.22
C GLU A 179 -3.85 18.34 -18.46
N THR A 180 -4.56 18.51 -19.57
CA THR A 180 -5.14 19.79 -19.96
C THR A 180 -6.63 19.90 -19.61
N THR A 181 -7.13 21.13 -19.53
CA THR A 181 -8.57 21.39 -19.32
C THR A 181 -9.46 20.85 -20.44
N GLU A 182 -8.90 20.72 -21.64
CA GLU A 182 -9.61 20.21 -22.81
C GLU A 182 -9.75 18.68 -22.72
N ASP A 183 -8.72 18.00 -22.23
CA ASP A 183 -8.76 16.55 -21.99
C ASP A 183 -9.87 16.19 -20.99
N TYR A 184 -9.98 16.93 -19.88
CA TYR A 184 -11.06 16.70 -18.92
C TYR A 184 -12.46 16.92 -19.52
N LYS A 185 -12.61 17.93 -20.38
CA LYS A 185 -13.89 18.17 -21.07
C LYS A 185 -14.23 17.04 -22.03
N SER A 186 -13.24 16.47 -22.72
CA SER A 186 -13.46 15.35 -23.64
C SER A 186 -14.00 14.10 -22.93
N LEU A 187 -13.67 13.93 -21.64
CA LEU A 187 -14.12 12.81 -20.81
C LEU A 187 -15.53 12.99 -20.23
N LEU A 188 -16.16 14.16 -20.40
CA LEU A 188 -17.51 14.41 -19.90
C LEU A 188 -18.54 13.53 -20.63
N PRO A 189 -19.65 13.14 -19.97
CA PRO A 189 -20.60 12.21 -20.56
C PRO A 189 -21.29 12.70 -21.85
N GLN A 190 -21.28 14.01 -22.10
CA GLN A 190 -21.85 14.63 -23.31
C GLN A 190 -20.96 14.46 -24.54
N ASN A 191 -19.66 14.19 -24.34
CA ASN A 191 -18.65 14.16 -25.40
C ASN A 191 -18.16 12.74 -25.72
N VAL A 192 -18.58 11.75 -24.95
CA VAL A 192 -18.19 10.34 -25.12
C VAL A 192 -19.29 9.60 -25.88
N SER A 193 -18.91 8.86 -26.93
CA SER A 193 -19.87 8.06 -27.69
C SER A 193 -19.96 6.62 -27.15
N PRO A 194 -21.14 5.96 -27.24
CA PRO A 194 -21.30 4.58 -26.78
C PRO A 194 -20.35 3.58 -27.44
N ASP A 195 -19.92 3.86 -28.68
CA ASP A 195 -19.00 3.00 -29.43
C ASP A 195 -17.60 2.93 -28.83
N GLN A 196 -17.15 4.00 -28.17
CA GLN A 196 -15.86 4.06 -27.48
C GLN A 196 -15.84 3.25 -26.17
N LEU A 197 -17.03 2.91 -25.65
CA LEU A 197 -17.22 2.22 -24.37
C LEU A 197 -17.34 0.70 -24.53
N LYS A 198 -17.03 0.15 -25.71
CA LYS A 198 -17.05 -1.29 -25.96
C LYS A 198 -15.92 -1.94 -25.15
N LEU A 199 -16.29 -2.90 -24.32
CA LEU A 199 -15.33 -3.74 -23.63
C LEU A 199 -14.71 -4.67 -24.69
N ASN A 200 -13.40 -4.59 -24.87
CA ASN A 200 -12.67 -5.64 -25.55
C ASN A 200 -12.81 -6.89 -24.67
N ALA A 201 -13.62 -7.83 -25.15
CA ALA A 201 -13.77 -9.15 -24.53
C ALA A 201 -12.50 -9.97 -24.74
#